data_AF-A0A9D7TT39-F1
#
_entry.id   AF-A0A9D7TT39-F1
#
_cell.length_a   1.000
_cell.length_b   1.000
_cell.length_c   1.000
_cell.angle_alpha   90.00
_cell.angle_beta   90.00
_cell.angle_gamma   90.00
#
_symmetry.space_group_name_H-M   'P 1'
#
loop_
_entity.id
_entity.type
_entity.pdbx_description
1 polymer ?
#
loop_
_entity_poly.entity_id
_entity_poly.type
_entity_poly.pdbx_seq_one_letter_code
_entity_poly.pdbx_strand_id
1 'polypeptide(L)' 'MYPNPAGSYVYIHVDQFDPKLELYNLVGMKITDLKNNEINPLPRLPEGQYVVKIITTETSFFQKLIIQGSY' A
#
# COMPACT_ATOMS: atom_id res chain seq x y z
N MET A 1 17.77 -12.01 19.92
CA MET A 1 17.43 -11.67 18.52
C MET A 1 16.17 -12.43 18.15
N TYR A 2 15.05 -11.74 17.98
CA TYR A 2 13.80 -12.33 17.52
C TYR A 2 13.75 -12.17 15.99
N PRO A 3 13.42 -13.19 15.18
CA PRO A 3 13.26 -12.99 13.75
C PRO A 3 12.04 -12.07 13.54
N ASN A 4 12.24 -10.99 12.79
CA ASN A 4 11.14 -10.16 12.30
C ASN A 4 10.37 -11.01 11.26
N PRO A 5 9.17 -11.52 11.59
CA PRO A 5 8.44 -12.45 10.71
C PRO A 5 8.10 -11.75 9.40
N ALA A 6 8.30 -12.46 8.28
CA ALA A 6 8.02 -12.07 6.90
C ALA A 6 7.04 -10.89 6.76
N GLY A 7 7.59 -9.67 6.77
CA GLY A 7 6.83 -8.45 6.56
C GLY A 7 6.77 -8.17 5.07
N SER A 8 5.57 -7.98 4.53
CA SER A 8 5.44 -7.41 3.19
C SER A 8 5.75 -5.92 3.26
N TYR A 9 6.53 -5.43 2.31
CA TYR A 9 6.84 -4.03 2.15
C TYR A 9 6.31 -3.55 0.82
N VAL A 10 5.73 -2.34 0.82
CA VAL A 10 5.25 -1.70 -0.40
C VAL A 10 5.91 -0.34 -0.50
N TYR A 11 6.59 -0.11 -1.61
CA TYR A 11 7.13 1.19 -1.97
C TYR A 11 6.24 1.81 -3.04
N ILE A 12 5.76 3.03 -2.79
CA ILE A 12 4.92 3.78 -3.72
C ILE A 12 5.57 5.13 -3.93
N HIS A 13 5.71 5.48 -5.21
CA HIS A 13 6.20 6.76 -5.64
C HIS A 13 5.15 7.43 -6.53
N VAL A 14 4.79 8.66 -6.18
CA VAL A 14 3.90 9.52 -6.94
C VAL A 14 4.57 10.88 -7.06
N ASP A 15 4.77 11.35 -8.29
CA ASP A 15 5.51 12.59 -8.63
C ASP A 15 4.79 13.89 -8.20
N GLN A 16 3.57 13.80 -7.70
CA GLN A 16 2.75 14.97 -7.34
C GLN A 16 3.03 15.44 -5.91
N PHE A 17 2.79 16.73 -5.65
CA PHE A 17 3.03 17.33 -4.33
C PHE A 17 2.01 16.82 -3.30
N ASP A 18 2.52 16.25 -2.21
CA ASP A 18 1.76 15.75 -1.04
C ASP A 18 0.53 14.88 -1.37
N PRO A 19 0.70 13.75 -2.09
CA PRO A 19 -0.42 12.89 -2.44
C PRO A 19 -0.82 12.05 -1.23
N LYS A 20 -2.13 11.97 -0.96
CA LYS A 20 -2.67 11.08 0.06
C LYS A 20 -2.85 9.69 -0.54
N LEU A 21 -2.26 8.70 0.11
CA LEU A 21 -2.30 7.30 -0.31
C LEU A 21 -3.10 6.47 0.70
N GLU A 22 -4.07 5.71 0.22
CA GLU A 22 -4.94 4.88 1.06
C GLU A 22 -4.99 3.46 0.50
N LEU A 23 -4.75 2.46 1.33
CA LEU A 23 -4.81 1.04 0.96
C LEU A 23 -6.18 0.46 1.30
N TYR A 24 -6.75 -0.29 0.37
CA TYR A 24 -8.04 -0.96 0.48
C TYR A 24 -7.95 -2.44 0.11
N ASN A 25 -8.82 -3.25 0.69
CA ASN A 25 -9.09 -4.61 0.20
C ASN A 25 -10.12 -4.60 -0.94
N LEU A 26 -10.35 -5.77 -1.57
CA LEU A 26 -11.30 -5.91 -2.67
C LEU A 26 -12.77 -5.64 -2.31
N VAL A 27 -13.11 -5.65 -1.03
CA VAL A 27 -14.48 -5.35 -0.54
C VAL A 27 -14.65 -3.83 -0.30
N GLY A 28 -13.62 -3.03 -0.54
CA GLY A 28 -13.64 -1.58 -0.34
C GLY A 28 -13.41 -1.13 1.09
N MET A 29 -12.98 -2.02 1.99
CA MET A 29 -12.59 -1.63 3.35
C MET A 29 -11.19 -1.02 3.33
N LYS A 30 -11.06 0.17 3.93
CA LYS A 30 -9.76 0.82 4.15
C LYS A 30 -8.96 0.01 5.16
N ILE A 31 -7.72 -0.31 4.80
CA ILE A 31 -6.77 -1.05 5.64
C ILE A 31 -5.89 -0.07 6.41
N THR A 32 -5.25 0.86 5.69
CA THR A 32 -4.34 1.85 6.27
C THR A 32 -4.09 3.01 5.30
N ASP A 33 -3.63 4.13 5.82
CA ASP A 33 -2.95 5.15 5.03
C ASP A 33 -1.51 4.68 4.70
N LEU A 34 -0.99 5.11 3.56
CA LEU A 34 0.38 4.87 3.11
C LEU A 34 1.10 6.20 2.96
N LYS A 35 2.42 6.14 3.04
CA LYS A 35 3.30 7.28 2.82
C LYS A 35 3.90 7.26 1.43
N ASN A 36 3.92 8.42 0.79
CA ASN A 36 4.57 8.60 -0.51
C ASN A 36 6.09 8.60 -0.35
N ASN A 37 6.78 8.02 -1.32
CA ASN A 37 8.24 7.99 -1.39
C ASN A 37 8.93 7.35 -0.16
N GLU A 38 8.21 6.50 0.56
CA GLU A 38 8.69 5.77 1.73
C GLU A 38 8.37 4.27 1.60
N ILE A 39 9.17 3.45 2.29
CA ILE A 39 8.87 2.04 2.45
C ILE A 39 7.75 1.92 3.50
N ASN A 40 6.60 1.39 3.09
CA ASN A 40 5.47 1.16 3.98
C ASN A 40 5.54 -0.28 4.51
N PRO A 41 5.84 -0.50 5.80
CA PRO A 41 5.79 -1.83 6.40
C PRO A 41 4.33 -2.24 6.56
N LEU A 42 3.96 -3.37 5.97
CA LEU A 42 2.62 -3.96 6.07
C LEU A 42 2.73 -5.34 6.73
N PRO A 43 3.14 -5.41 8.01
CA PRO A 43 3.32 -6.67 8.69
C PRO A 43 1.98 -7.41 8.75
N ARG A 44 1.99 -8.69 8.35
CA ARG A 44 0.82 -9.58 8.37
C ARG A 44 -0.27 -9.25 7.35
N LEU A 45 0.02 -8.45 6.33
CA LEU A 45 -0.92 -8.30 5.21
C LEU A 45 -0.93 -9.62 4.42
N PRO A 46 -2.07 -10.32 4.32
CA PRO A 46 -2.14 -11.58 3.58
C PRO A 46 -1.75 -11.39 2.11
N GLU A 47 -1.33 -12.48 1.48
CA GLU A 47 -1.21 -12.51 0.03
C GLU A 47 -2.58 -12.29 -0.61
N GLY A 48 -2.61 -11.54 -1.70
CA GLY A 48 -3.86 -11.21 -2.36
C GLY A 48 -3.80 -9.92 -3.16
N GLN A 49 -4.99 -9.51 -3.59
CA GLN A 49 -5.16 -8.28 -4.35
C GLN A 49 -5.68 -7.17 -3.45
N TYR A 50 -5.11 -5.99 -3.66
CA TYR A 50 -5.42 -4.77 -2.94
C TYR A 50 -5.58 -3.64 -3.94
N VAL A 51 -6.14 -2.54 -3.46
CA VAL A 51 -6.30 -1.32 -4.24
C VAL A 51 -5.68 -0.17 -3.46
N VAL A 52 -4.80 0.59 -4.09
CA VAL A 52 -4.30 1.85 -3.56
C VAL A 52 -5.11 2.96 -4.19
N LYS A 53 -5.78 3.76 -3.37
CA LYS A 53 -6.37 5.02 -3.79
C LYS A 53 -5.31 6.11 -3.64
N ILE A 54 -5.05 6.82 -4.72
CA ILE A 54 -4.11 7.92 -4.80
C ILE A 54 -4.94 9.17 -4.98
N ILE A 55 -4.87 10.07 -4.02
CA ILE A 55 -5.63 11.32 -4.00
C ILE A 55 -4.62 12.45 -4.08
N THR A 56 -4.78 13.30 -5.08
CA THR A 56 -3.93 14.45 -5.31
C THR A 56 -4.79 15.71 -5.38
N THR A 57 -4.16 16.88 -5.55
CA THR A 57 -4.88 18.15 -5.64
C THR A 57 -5.78 18.23 -6.87
N GLU A 58 -5.44 17.53 -7.94
CA GLU A 58 -6.14 17.61 -9.24
C GLU A 58 -7.12 16.46 -9.46
N THR A 59 -6.81 15.27 -8.94
CA THR A 59 -7.57 14.07 -9.26
C THR A 59 -7.45 13.00 -8.18
N SER A 60 -8.26 11.95 -8.32
CA SER A 60 -8.05 10.70 -7.59
C SER A 60 -8.17 9.53 -8.53
N PHE A 61 -7.30 8.55 -8.35
CA PHE A 61 -7.29 7.34 -9.15
C PHE A 61 -6.94 6.12 -8.28
N PHE A 62 -7.22 4.95 -8.83
CA PHE A 62 -6.99 3.68 -8.15
C PHE A 62 -5.94 2.87 -8.89
N GLN A 63 -5.00 2.30 -8.15
CA GLN A 63 -4.00 1.38 -8.67
C GLN A 63 -4.19 0.01 -8.01
N LYS A 64 -4.24 -1.04 -8.81
CA LYS A 64 -4.28 -2.42 -8.32
C LYS A 64 -2.89 -2.83 -7.84
N LEU A 65 -2.83 -3.41 -6.64
CA LEU A 65 -1.64 -3.96 -6.03
C LEU A 65 -1.85 -5.47 -5.83
N ILE A 66 -0.83 -6.28 -6.16
CA ILE A 66 -0.85 -7.72 -5.94
C ILE A 66 0.31 -8.04 -5.01
N ILE A 67 0.00 -8.62 -3.86
CA ILE A 67 1.00 -9.09 -2.89
C ILE A 67 1.09 -10.60 -3.03
N GLN A 68 2.28 -11.09 -3.35
CA GLN A 68 2.61 -12.51 -3.44
C GLN A 68 3.68 -12.83 -2.39
N GLY A 69 3.59 -13.99 -1.77
CA GLY A 69 4.61 -14.48 -0.87
C GLY A 69 5.85 -14.87 -1.64
N SER A 70 7.01 -14.38 -1.21
CA SER A 70 8.29 -14.93 -1.63
C SER A 70 8.53 -16.19 -0.80
N TYR A 71 8.49 -17.36 -1.44
CA TYR A 71 8.92 -18.64 -0.85
C TYR A 71 10.44 -18.65 -0.59
#